data_AF-A0A4V2UI99-F1
#
_entry.id   AF-A0A4V2UI99-F1
#
_cell.length_a   1.000
_cell.length_b   1.000
_cell.length_c   1.000
_cell.angle_alpha   90.00
_cell.angle_beta   90.00
_cell.angle_gamma   90.00
#
_symmetry.space_group_name_H-M   'P 1'
#
loop_
_entity.id
_entity.type
_entity.pdbx_description
1 polymer ?
#
loop_
_entity_poly.entity_id
_entity_poly.type
_entity_poly.pdbx_seq_one_letter_code
_entity_poly.pdbx_strand_id
1 'polypeptide(L)'
;MMQSSEIQQRFNHIEQTVRQMSQACQSSPNIPSDLKQCITELDQQTGQAKQVIQSQNEQQIIQCVDSLEDLGDRAKAACEQAGNLNQNVRDAVMQAHQELSDLKHNLH
;
A
#
# COMPACT_ATOMS: atom_id res chain seq x y z
N MET A 1 -15.36 -0.22 -14.98
CA MET A 1 -15.16 -1.33 -14.03
C MET A 1 -14.16 -2.31 -14.59
N MET A 2 -13.01 -2.42 -13.94
CA MET A 2 -12.03 -3.48 -14.23
C MET A 2 -12.62 -4.87 -13.99
N GLN A 3 -12.11 -5.89 -14.68
CA GLN A 3 -12.45 -7.27 -14.37
C GLN A 3 -11.77 -7.72 -13.06
N SER A 4 -12.43 -8.60 -12.31
CA SER A 4 -11.93 -9.16 -11.03
C SER A 4 -10.52 -9.76 -11.16
N SER A 5 -10.22 -10.38 -12.29
CA SER A 5 -8.89 -10.94 -12.59
C SER A 5 -7.80 -9.86 -12.70
N GLU A 6 -8.15 -8.71 -13.27
CA GLU A 6 -7.23 -7.60 -13.46
C GLU A 6 -7.01 -6.85 -12.13
N ILE A 7 -8.06 -6.70 -11.32
CA ILE A 7 -7.99 -6.20 -9.93
C ILE A 7 -7.05 -7.09 -9.12
N GLN A 8 -7.21 -8.42 -9.20
CA GLN A 8 -6.32 -9.36 -8.51
C GLN A 8 -4.86 -9.23 -8.95
N GLN A 9 -4.60 -9.08 -10.24
CA GLN A 9 -3.23 -8.92 -10.74
C GLN A 9 -2.58 -7.64 -10.22
N ARG A 10 -3.28 -6.50 -10.36
CA ARG A 10 -2.80 -5.21 -9.82
C ARG A 10 -2.58 -5.29 -8.31
N PHE A 11 -3.53 -5.90 -7.61
CA PHE A 11 -3.45 -6.02 -6.16
C PHE A 11 -2.29 -6.89 -5.69
N ASN A 12 -2.01 -8.01 -6.36
CA ASN A 12 -0.84 -8.82 -6.04
C ASN A 12 0.47 -8.03 -6.26
N HIS A 13 0.51 -7.14 -7.25
CA HIS A 13 1.67 -6.26 -7.46
C HIS A 13 1.84 -5.29 -6.28
N ILE A 14 0.76 -4.64 -5.85
CA ILE A 14 0.74 -3.74 -4.68
C ILE A 14 1.20 -4.50 -3.42
N GLU A 15 0.65 -5.68 -3.15
CA GLU A 15 1.03 -6.52 -2.00
C GLU A 15 2.53 -6.82 -2.02
N GLN A 16 3.08 -7.16 -3.19
CA GLN A 16 4.50 -7.43 -3.33
C GLN A 16 5.37 -6.20 -3.09
N THR A 17 4.98 -5.04 -3.65
CA THR A 17 5.67 -3.76 -3.46
C THR A 17 5.67 -3.35 -1.98
N VAL A 18 4.52 -3.46 -1.30
CA VAL A 18 4.39 -3.15 0.14
C VAL A 18 5.22 -4.10 1.00
N ARG A 19 5.21 -5.41 0.72
CA ARG A 19 6.07 -6.37 1.45
C ARG A 19 7.55 -6.07 1.30
N GLN A 20 8.00 -5.74 0.09
CA GLN A 20 9.39 -5.36 -0.18
C GLN A 20 9.78 -4.08 0.57
N MET A 21 8.90 -3.07 0.55
CA MET A 21 9.07 -1.84 1.30
C MET A 21 9.14 -2.08 2.81
N SER A 22 8.26 -2.92 3.36
CA SER A 22 8.26 -3.30 4.77
C SER A 22 9.58 -3.95 5.19
N GLN A 23 10.08 -4.90 4.40
CA GLN A 23 11.39 -5.52 4.63
C GLN A 23 12.55 -4.52 4.54
N ALA A 24 12.52 -3.62 3.55
CA ALA A 24 13.52 -2.57 3.40
C ALA A 24 13.52 -1.59 4.57
N CYS A 25 12.34 -1.24 5.09
CA CYS A 25 12.19 -0.38 6.27
C CYS A 25 12.67 -1.05 7.54
N GLN A 26 12.40 -2.34 7.73
CA GLN A 26 12.90 -3.08 8.89
C GLN A 26 14.42 -3.22 8.88
N SER A 27 15.02 -3.29 7.68
CA SER A 27 16.47 -3.41 7.50
C SER A 27 17.20 -2.06 7.52
N SER A 28 16.48 -0.95 7.34
CA SER A 28 17.06 0.39 7.27
C SER A 28 17.16 1.01 8.68
N PRO A 29 18.37 1.35 9.16
CA PRO A 29 18.52 2.16 10.36
C PRO A 29 18.00 3.59 10.06
N ASN A 30 17.38 4.23 11.06
CA ASN A 30 16.83 5.60 10.99
C ASN A 30 15.49 5.79 10.26
N ILE A 31 14.66 4.75 10.15
CA ILE A 31 13.26 4.93 9.73
C ILE A 31 12.45 5.51 10.91
N PRO A 32 11.72 6.63 10.72
CA PRO A 32 10.85 7.18 11.76
C PRO A 32 9.81 6.15 12.20
N SER A 33 9.51 6.13 13.50
CA SER A 33 8.51 5.21 14.07
C SER A 33 7.15 5.34 13.40
N ASP A 34 6.75 6.57 13.04
CA ASP A 34 5.47 6.86 12.39
C ASP A 34 5.38 6.20 11.00
N LEU A 35 6.42 6.36 10.19
CA LEU A 35 6.50 5.71 8.88
C LEU A 35 6.54 4.19 9.02
N LYS A 36 7.35 3.67 9.95
CA LYS A 36 7.45 2.23 10.20
C LYS A 36 6.08 1.65 10.59
N GLN A 37 5.32 2.36 11.41
CA GLN A 37 3.98 1.95 11.78
C GLN A 37 3.04 1.96 10.58
N CYS A 38 3.02 3.03 9.79
CA CYS A 38 2.19 3.11 8.57
C CYS A 38 2.48 1.96 7.60
N ILE A 39 3.76 1.65 7.36
CA ILE A 39 4.16 0.57 6.44
C ILE A 39 3.80 -0.81 7.00
N THR A 40 3.91 -1.00 8.31
CA THR A 40 3.50 -2.26 8.96
C THR A 40 1.99 -2.45 8.89
N GLU A 41 1.22 -1.39 9.15
CA GLU A 41 -0.24 -1.38 9.00
C GLU A 41 -0.64 -1.66 7.54
N LEU A 42 0.05 -1.05 6.58
CA LEU A 42 -0.19 -1.25 5.14
C LEU A 42 0.09 -2.69 4.69
N ASP A 43 1.19 -3.29 5.15
CA ASP A 43 1.54 -4.70 4.88
C ASP A 43 0.48 -5.66 5.46
N GLN A 44 0.03 -5.40 6.68
CA GLN A 44 -1.00 -6.22 7.33
C GLN A 44 -2.36 -6.07 6.65
N GLN A 45 -2.74 -4.86 6.25
CA GLN A 45 -4.00 -4.63 5.54
C GLN A 45 -3.95 -5.22 4.13
N THR A 46 -2.85 -5.06 3.40
CA THR A 46 -2.72 -5.63 2.05
C THR A 46 -2.80 -7.17 2.08
N GLY A 47 -2.23 -7.80 3.09
CA GLY A 47 -2.38 -9.25 3.31
C GLY A 47 -3.83 -9.70 3.53
N GLN A 48 -4.62 -8.93 4.29
CA GLN A 48 -6.05 -9.22 4.53
C GLN A 48 -6.91 -8.91 3.30
N ALA A 49 -6.61 -7.81 2.62
CA ALA A 49 -7.27 -7.36 1.39
C ALA A 49 -7.23 -8.40 0.28
N LYS A 50 -6.17 -9.22 0.23
CA LYS A 50 -6.08 -10.35 -0.70
C LYS A 50 -7.28 -11.30 -0.60
N GLN A 51 -7.73 -11.60 0.63
CA GLN A 51 -8.89 -12.47 0.85
C GLN A 51 -10.19 -11.78 0.42
N VAL A 52 -10.30 -10.48 0.67
CA VAL A 52 -11.45 -9.65 0.26
C VAL A 52 -11.55 -9.58 -1.27
N ILE A 53 -10.44 -9.39 -1.97
CA ILE A 53 -10.41 -9.34 -3.44
C ILE A 53 -10.71 -10.70 -4.06
N GLN A 54 -10.37 -11.80 -3.38
CA GLN A 54 -10.76 -13.14 -3.80
C GLN A 54 -12.25 -13.44 -3.57
N SER A 55 -12.91 -12.76 -2.61
CA SER A 55 -14.34 -12.96 -2.34
C SER A 55 -15.23 -12.40 -3.47
N GLN A 56 -14.67 -11.61 -4.39
CA GLN A 56 -15.37 -10.95 -5.50
C GLN A 56 -16.51 -10.03 -5.05
N ASN A 57 -16.51 -9.61 -3.79
CA ASN A 57 -17.49 -8.68 -3.27
C ASN A 57 -17.04 -7.23 -3.54
N GLU A 58 -17.58 -6.64 -4.58
CA GLU A 58 -17.20 -5.32 -5.09
C GLU A 58 -17.22 -4.23 -4.00
N GLN A 59 -18.24 -4.21 -3.14
CA GLN A 59 -18.34 -3.23 -2.05
C GLN A 59 -17.22 -3.39 -1.02
N GLN A 60 -16.87 -4.63 -0.68
CA GLN A 60 -15.78 -4.88 0.26
C GLN A 60 -14.42 -4.54 -0.38
N ILE A 61 -14.26 -4.82 -1.67
CA ILE A 61 -13.04 -4.48 -2.43
C ILE A 61 -12.83 -2.97 -2.43
N ILE A 62 -13.87 -2.19 -2.76
CA ILE A 62 -13.82 -0.73 -2.74
C ILE A 62 -13.42 -0.21 -1.36
N GLN A 63 -14.11 -0.62 -0.29
CA GLN A 63 -13.79 -0.21 1.08
C GLN A 63 -12.37 -0.59 1.51
N CYS A 64 -11.91 -1.76 1.05
CA CYS A 64 -10.57 -2.23 1.34
C CYS A 64 -9.50 -1.40 0.64
N VAL A 65 -9.73 -1.06 -0.64
CA VAL A 65 -8.80 -0.22 -1.40
C VAL A 65 -8.79 1.22 -0.88
N ASP A 66 -9.94 1.77 -0.48
CA ASP A 66 -10.02 3.07 0.20
C ASP A 66 -9.17 3.08 1.49
N SER A 67 -9.31 2.05 2.34
CA SER A 67 -8.55 1.97 3.60
C SER A 67 -7.04 1.87 3.36
N LEU A 68 -6.63 1.15 2.30
CA LEU A 68 -5.24 1.04 1.92
C LEU A 68 -4.69 2.35 1.36
N GLU A 69 -5.48 3.08 0.57
CA GLU A 69 -5.10 4.39 0.04
C GLU A 69 -4.89 5.41 1.16
N ASP A 70 -5.78 5.47 2.14
CA ASP A 70 -5.63 6.31 3.34
C ASP A 70 -4.32 5.99 4.10
N LEU A 71 -3.98 4.71 4.24
CA LEU A 71 -2.72 4.29 4.85
C LEU A 71 -1.50 4.67 4.00
N GLY A 72 -1.60 4.52 2.67
CA GLY A 72 -0.57 4.94 1.72
C GLY A 72 -0.32 6.45 1.77
N ASP A 73 -1.38 7.25 1.89
CA ASP A 73 -1.31 8.69 2.03
C ASP A 73 -0.65 9.11 3.35
N ARG A 74 -0.99 8.43 4.45
CA ARG A 74 -0.31 8.62 5.75
C ARG A 74 1.17 8.26 5.66
N ALA A 75 1.51 7.14 5.03
CA ALA A 75 2.89 6.72 4.82
C ALA A 75 3.67 7.75 3.98
N LYS A 76 3.06 8.27 2.91
CA LYS A 76 3.63 9.33 2.08
C LYS A 76 3.87 10.61 2.88
N ALA A 77 2.89 11.07 3.66
CA ALA A 77 3.06 12.24 4.52
C ALA A 77 4.19 12.05 5.54
N ALA A 78 4.28 10.88 6.17
CA ALA A 78 5.38 10.54 7.08
C ALA A 78 6.74 10.51 6.38
N CYS A 79 6.80 9.97 5.15
CA CYS A 79 7.98 10.00 4.28
C CYS A 79 8.43 11.43 3.93
N GLU A 80 7.48 12.33 3.62
CA GLU A 80 7.78 13.72 3.29
C GLU A 80 8.26 14.52 4.50
N GLN A 81 7.71 14.24 5.68
CA GLN A 81 8.18 14.83 6.94
C GLN A 81 9.57 14.29 7.34
N ALA A 82 9.90 13.06 6.95
CA ALA A 82 11.19 12.44 7.20
C ALA A 82 12.27 12.95 6.23
N GLY A 83 12.84 14.12 6.54
CA GLY A 83 13.84 14.77 5.68
C GLY A 83 15.12 13.97 5.38
N ASN A 84 15.43 12.92 6.14
CA ASN A 84 16.61 12.04 5.97
C ASN A 84 16.24 10.58 5.68
N LEU A 85 15.10 10.34 5.03
CA LEU A 85 14.70 8.99 4.67
C LEU A 85 15.56 8.41 3.54
N ASN A 86 15.75 7.09 3.54
CA ASN A 86 16.36 6.39 2.41
C ASN A 86 15.50 6.59 1.15
N GLN A 87 16.14 7.00 0.05
CA GLN A 87 15.46 7.26 -1.22
C GLN A 87 14.71 6.03 -1.73
N ASN A 88 15.23 4.82 -1.54
CA ASN A 88 14.56 3.58 -1.93
C ASN A 88 13.24 3.37 -1.19
N VAL A 89 13.19 3.73 0.10
CA VAL A 89 11.95 3.63 0.89
C VAL A 89 10.95 4.67 0.42
N ARG A 90 11.42 5.91 0.17
CA ARG A 90 10.59 6.98 -0.35
C ARG A 90 9.96 6.60 -1.68
N ASP A 91 10.76 6.12 -2.63
CA ASP A 91 10.29 5.73 -3.96
C ASP A 91 9.29 4.57 -3.87
N ALA A 92 9.55 3.57 -3.01
CA ALA A 92 8.62 2.48 -2.78
C ALA A 92 7.28 2.98 -2.19
N VAL A 93 7.30 3.88 -1.21
CA VAL A 93 6.08 4.46 -0.61
C VAL A 93 5.27 5.23 -1.64
N MET A 94 5.94 6.05 -2.44
CA MET A 94 5.30 6.79 -3.54
C MET A 94 4.69 5.83 -4.57
N GLN A 95 5.40 4.77 -4.93
CA GLN A 95 4.91 3.76 -5.87
C GLN A 95 3.68 3.02 -5.32
N ALA A 96 3.71 2.56 -4.08
CA ALA A 96 2.56 1.88 -3.46
C ALA A 96 1.33 2.79 -3.40
N HIS A 97 1.50 4.05 -3.01
CA HIS A 97 0.41 5.03 -3.00
C HIS A 97 -0.15 5.28 -4.42
N GLN A 98 0.71 5.44 -5.42
CA GLN A 98 0.31 5.63 -6.82
C GLN A 98 -0.52 4.43 -7.32
N GLU A 99 -0.04 3.21 -7.09
CA GLU A 99 -0.73 1.98 -7.53
C GLU A 99 -2.09 1.80 -6.81
N LEU A 100 -2.17 2.16 -5.53
CA LEU A 100 -3.42 2.13 -4.75
C LEU A 100 -4.42 3.18 -5.25
N SER A 101 -3.96 4.41 -5.51
CA SER A 101 -4.80 5.49 -6.04
C SER A 101 -5.31 5.14 -7.43
N ASP A 102 -4.46 4.60 -8.29
CA ASP A 102 -4.86 4.08 -9.61
C ASP A 102 -5.88 2.95 -9.48
N LEU A 103 -5.67 2.00 -8.55
CA LEU A 103 -6.61 0.90 -8.32
C LEU A 103 -7.97 1.42 -7.87
N LYS A 104 -8.01 2.34 -6.91
CA LYS A 104 -9.22 3.02 -6.43
C LYS A 104 -9.97 3.70 -7.58
N HIS A 105 -9.25 4.46 -8.40
CA HIS A 105 -9.84 5.19 -9.53
C HIS A 105 -10.45 4.27 -10.59
N ASN A 106 -9.95 3.04 -10.73
CA ASN A 106 -10.51 2.07 -11.66
C ASN A 106 -11.71 1.27 -11.08
N LEU A 107 -11.86 1.26 -9.76
CA LEU A 107 -12.95 0.61 -9.04
C LEU A 107 -14.19 1.51 -8.90
N HIS A 108 -13.98 2.82 -8.76
CA HIS A 108 -15.04 3.85 -8.77
C HIS A 108 -15.44 4.26 -10.19
#